data_AF-A0A3D0XB97-F1
#
_entry.id   AF-A0A3D0XB97-F1
#
_cell.length_a   1.000
_cell.length_b   1.000
_cell.length_c   1.000
_cell.angle_alpha   90.00
_cell.angle_beta   90.00
_cell.angle_gamma   90.00
#
_symmetry.space_group_name_H-M   'P 1'
#
loop_
_entity.id
_entity.type
_entity.pdbx_description
1 polymer ?
#
loop_
_entity_poly.entity_id
_entity_poly.type
_entity_poly.pdbx_seq_one_letter_code
_entity_poly.pdbx_strand_id
1 'polypeptide(L)'
;MRLYFGNAVTTVTTLMIFFLLGFIGYSVFNRANIQYWGRRSVILLIFGLVICCFAAAHDGLDKTIQNAIDGSCAPGIFSLISVPTIVGCVGAVLIIVAAIATPIAKTQHSREVWFYVMSGGAVLKIVTMEISRVIF
;
A
#
# COMPACT_ATOMS: atom_id res chain seq x y z
N MET A 1 18.33 7.67 -11.76
CA MET A 1 18.97 6.89 -10.67
C MET A 1 19.20 7.69 -9.38
N ARG A 2 19.39 9.02 -9.41
CA ARG A 2 19.48 9.85 -8.18
C ARG A 2 18.21 9.83 -7.30
N LEU A 3 17.03 9.55 -7.87
CA LEU A 3 15.77 9.50 -7.10
C LEU A 3 15.62 8.25 -6.21
N TYR A 4 16.17 7.10 -6.59
CA TYR A 4 15.98 5.84 -5.83
C TYR A 4 17.07 5.58 -4.78
N PHE A 5 18.26 6.17 -4.93
CA PHE A 5 19.42 6.00 -4.03
C PHE A 5 19.93 7.31 -3.42
N GLY A 6 19.23 8.43 -3.64
CA GLY A 6 19.62 9.74 -3.10
C GLY A 6 19.15 10.02 -1.67
N ASN A 7 18.17 9.25 -1.16
CA ASN A 7 17.58 9.41 0.16
C ASN A 7 17.29 8.04 0.78
N ALA A 8 17.76 7.79 2.01
CA ALA A 8 17.69 6.49 2.66
C ALA A 8 16.25 5.98 2.79
N VAL A 9 15.29 6.88 3.01
CA VAL A 9 13.87 6.56 3.15
C VAL A 9 13.28 6.03 1.83
N THR A 10 13.67 6.59 0.69
CA THR A 10 13.20 6.16 -0.63
C THR A 10 13.72 4.76 -0.94
N THR A 11 15.02 4.53 -0.73
CA THR A 11 15.64 3.20 -0.94
C THR A 11 14.99 2.13 -0.07
N VAL A 12 14.76 2.43 1.21
CA VAL A 12 14.07 1.51 2.14
C VAL A 12 12.65 1.22 1.67
N THR A 13 11.88 2.24 1.31
CA THR A 13 10.49 2.08 0.84
C THR A 13 10.43 1.22 -0.43
N THR A 14 11.35 1.45 -1.38
CA THR A 14 11.44 0.65 -2.61
C THR A 14 11.77 -0.80 -2.32
N LEU A 15 12.74 -1.09 -1.45
CA LEU A 15 13.06 -2.45 -1.03
C LEU A 15 11.85 -3.13 -0.36
N MET A 16 11.15 -2.42 0.53
CA MET A 16 9.94 -2.94 1.17
C MET A 16 8.83 -3.25 0.15
N ILE A 17 8.64 -2.40 -0.86
CA ILE A 17 7.70 -2.65 -1.96
C ILE A 17 8.09 -3.94 -2.71
N PHE A 18 9.37 -4.10 -3.06
CA PHE A 18 9.83 -5.34 -3.71
C PHE A 18 9.59 -6.58 -2.85
N PHE A 19 9.85 -6.51 -1.54
CA PHE A 19 9.54 -7.60 -0.61
C PHE A 19 8.04 -7.90 -0.54
N LEU A 20 7.17 -6.87 -0.53
CA LEU A 20 5.72 -7.07 -0.51
C LEU A 20 5.23 -7.73 -1.80
N LEU A 21 5.70 -7.24 -2.96
CA LEU A 21 5.35 -7.81 -4.26
C LEU A 21 5.86 -9.25 -4.40
N GLY A 22 7.07 -9.52 -3.92
CA GLY A 22 7.63 -10.88 -3.84
C GLY A 22 6.80 -11.79 -2.93
N PHE A 23 6.35 -11.29 -1.78
CA PHE A 23 5.47 -12.05 -0.87
C PHE A 23 4.11 -12.35 -1.49
N ILE A 24 3.49 -11.39 -2.19
CA ILE A 24 2.23 -11.59 -2.92
C ILE A 24 2.45 -12.61 -4.03
N GLY A 25 3.47 -12.43 -4.87
CA GLY A 25 3.80 -13.35 -5.96
C GLY A 25 4.05 -14.77 -5.46
N TYR A 26 4.87 -14.95 -4.42
CA TYR A 26 5.10 -16.24 -3.79
C TYR A 26 3.81 -16.88 -3.27
N SER A 27 2.91 -16.07 -2.69
CA SER A 27 1.62 -16.56 -2.18
C SER A 27 0.71 -17.05 -3.32
N VAL A 28 0.78 -16.42 -4.49
CA VAL A 28 0.05 -16.84 -5.70
C VAL A 28 0.64 -18.13 -6.28
N PHE A 29 1.95 -18.21 -6.45
CA PHE A 29 2.62 -19.41 -7.00
C PHE A 29 2.44 -20.63 -6.10
N ASN A 30 2.49 -20.44 -4.79
CA ASN A 30 2.38 -21.52 -3.81
C ASN A 30 0.97 -21.70 -3.24
N ARG A 31 -0.07 -21.14 -3.88
CA ARG A 31 -1.46 -21.11 -3.39
C ARG A 31 -2.00 -22.48 -2.94
N ALA A 32 -1.63 -23.55 -3.67
CA ALA A 32 -2.08 -24.92 -3.39
C ALA A 32 -1.52 -25.49 -2.07
N ASN A 33 -0.37 -24.99 -1.60
CA ASN A 33 0.27 -25.45 -0.38
C ASN A 33 -0.06 -24.58 0.85
N ILE A 34 -0.84 -23.50 0.68
CA ILE A 34 -1.17 -22.58 1.77
C ILE A 34 -2.36 -23.11 2.58
N GLN A 35 -2.08 -23.51 3.82
CA GLN A 35 -3.09 -24.03 4.74
C GLN A 35 -3.87 -22.91 5.48
N TYR A 36 -3.24 -21.74 5.70
CA TYR A 36 -3.80 -20.66 6.51
C TYR A 36 -3.71 -19.31 5.81
N TRP A 37 -4.72 -19.01 4.98
CA TRP A 37 -4.79 -17.74 4.25
C TRP A 37 -4.93 -16.52 5.17
N GLY A 38 -5.67 -16.64 6.28
CA GLY A 38 -5.83 -15.55 7.23
C GLY A 38 -4.50 -15.03 7.81
N ARG A 39 -3.53 -15.91 8.09
CA ARG A 39 -2.20 -15.49 8.59
C ARG A 39 -1.42 -14.72 7.53
N ARG A 40 -1.53 -15.12 6.25
CA ARG A 40 -0.92 -14.41 5.12
C ARG A 40 -1.55 -13.03 4.91
N SER A 41 -2.88 -12.91 5.06
CA SER A 41 -3.59 -11.62 5.00
C SER A 41 -3.16 -10.67 6.12
N VAL A 42 -2.97 -11.16 7.35
CA VAL A 42 -2.47 -10.32 8.46
C VAL A 42 -1.07 -9.80 8.18
N ILE A 43 -0.17 -10.65 7.67
CA ILE A 43 1.18 -10.24 7.28
C ILE A 43 1.12 -9.16 6.19
N LEU A 44 0.29 -9.36 5.16
CA LEU A 44 0.10 -8.40 4.08
C LEU A 44 -0.44 -7.07 4.59
N LEU A 45 -1.42 -7.10 5.50
CA LEU A 45 -2.02 -5.90 6.08
C LEU A 45 -1.00 -5.08 6.89
N ILE A 46 -0.28 -5.73 7.81
CA ILE A 46 0.70 -5.05 8.66
C ILE A 46 1.83 -4.49 7.80
N PHE A 47 2.41 -5.31 6.92
CA PHE A 47 3.53 -4.88 6.10
C PHE A 47 3.12 -3.79 5.10
N GLY A 48 1.94 -3.91 4.50
CA GLY A 48 1.36 -2.88 3.63
C GLY A 48 1.08 -1.56 4.36
N LEU A 49 0.62 -1.60 5.61
CA LEU A 49 0.43 -0.40 6.42
C LEU A 49 1.75 0.30 6.71
N VAL A 50 2.79 -0.46 7.09
CA VAL A 50 4.14 0.11 7.31
C VAL A 50 4.63 0.80 6.03
N ILE A 51 4.53 0.14 4.88
CA ILE A 51 4.91 0.75 3.58
C ILE A 51 4.12 2.03 3.31
N CYS A 52 2.80 2.02 3.57
CA CYS A 52 1.95 3.19 3.37
C CYS A 52 2.36 4.36 4.27
N CYS A 53 2.74 4.10 5.53
CA CYS A 53 3.20 5.13 6.46
C CYS A 53 4.54 5.73 6.02
N PHE A 54 5.51 4.89 5.62
CA PHE A 54 6.80 5.36 5.10
C PHE A 54 6.63 6.17 3.81
N ALA A 55 5.77 5.71 2.91
CA ALA A 55 5.45 6.46 1.69
C ALA A 55 4.79 7.82 2.00
N ALA A 56 3.84 7.88 2.93
CA ALA A 56 3.18 9.13 3.31
C ALA A 56 4.14 10.13 3.95
N ALA A 57 5.03 9.66 4.84
CA ALA A 57 6.04 10.49 5.48
C ALA A 57 7.09 11.01 4.46
N HIS A 58 7.49 10.15 3.53
CA HIS A 58 8.40 10.53 2.45
C HIS A 58 7.79 11.59 1.52
N ASP A 59 6.52 11.41 1.13
CA ASP A 59 5.85 12.31 0.19
C ASP A 59 5.33 13.59 0.87
N GLY A 60 5.46 13.70 2.20
CA GLY A 60 5.04 14.87 2.98
C GLY A 60 3.52 15.08 3.00
N LEU A 61 2.75 13.98 2.98
CA LEU A 61 1.29 14.05 2.95
C LEU A 61 0.72 14.78 4.19
N ASP A 62 1.39 14.64 5.33
CA ASP A 62 1.10 15.38 6.57
C ASP A 62 1.16 16.90 6.35
N LYS A 63 2.18 17.39 5.62
CA LYS A 63 2.32 18.81 5.30
C LYS A 63 1.29 19.28 4.27
N THR A 64 0.97 18.44 3.28
CA THR A 64 -0.14 18.74 2.34
C THR A 64 -1.45 18.94 3.08
N ILE A 65 -1.76 18.08 4.06
CA ILE A 65 -2.97 18.19 4.88
C ILE A 65 -2.92 19.46 5.73
N GLN A 66 -1.82 19.71 6.42
CA GLN A 66 -1.69 20.88 7.28
C GLN A 66 -1.82 22.19 6.48
N ASN A 67 -1.12 22.30 5.34
CA ASN A 67 -1.27 23.44 4.43
C ASN A 67 -2.72 23.65 3.96
N ALA A 68 -3.47 22.58 3.72
CA ALA A 68 -4.87 22.68 3.29
C ALA A 68 -5.81 23.15 4.41
N ILE A 69 -5.45 22.93 5.68
CA ILE A 69 -6.26 23.33 6.84
C ILE A 69 -5.97 24.78 7.25
N ASP A 70 -4.70 25.12 7.45
CA ASP A 70 -4.30 26.39 8.07
C ASP A 70 -3.26 27.20 7.26
N GLY A 71 -2.75 26.66 6.15
CA GLY A 71 -1.76 27.34 5.31
C GLY A 71 -0.40 27.57 5.98
N SER A 72 -0.13 26.91 7.11
CA SER A 72 1.06 27.18 7.95
C SER A 72 2.38 26.65 7.40
N CYS A 73 2.34 25.72 6.43
CA CYS A 73 3.54 25.11 5.85
C CYS A 73 3.38 24.89 4.35
N ALA A 74 4.50 24.74 3.61
CA ALA A 74 4.44 24.41 2.20
C ALA A 74 3.88 22.98 2.00
N PRO A 75 3.04 22.74 0.97
CA PRO A 75 2.49 21.42 0.70
C PRO A 75 3.57 20.41 0.33
N GLY A 76 3.30 19.13 0.56
CA GLY A 76 4.14 18.01 0.14
C GLY A 76 4.13 17.79 -1.39
N ILE A 77 4.67 16.65 -1.82
CA ILE A 77 4.89 16.35 -3.25
C ILE A 77 3.57 16.29 -4.04
N PHE A 78 2.52 15.77 -3.41
CA PHE A 78 1.20 15.65 -4.02
C PHE A 78 0.19 16.57 -3.37
N SER A 79 -0.64 17.21 -4.19
CA SER A 79 -1.82 17.95 -3.73
C SER A 79 -2.87 17.02 -3.12
N LEU A 80 -3.66 17.55 -2.18
CA LEU A 80 -4.66 16.77 -1.43
C LEU A 80 -5.70 16.14 -2.37
N ILE A 81 -6.16 16.88 -3.37
CA ILE A 81 -7.03 16.38 -4.44
C ILE A 81 -6.16 16.11 -5.67
N SER A 82 -5.63 14.89 -5.78
CA SER A 82 -4.83 14.45 -6.91
C SER A 82 -5.20 13.01 -7.29
N VAL A 83 -4.87 12.60 -8.52
CA VAL A 83 -5.12 11.22 -8.96
C VAL A 83 -4.51 10.18 -8.01
N PRO A 84 -3.27 10.34 -7.51
CA PRO A 84 -2.67 9.40 -6.57
C PRO A 84 -3.40 9.32 -5.22
N THR A 85 -3.87 10.45 -4.68
CA THR A 85 -4.59 10.45 -3.40
C THR A 85 -5.98 9.83 -3.54
N ILE A 86 -6.71 10.11 -4.63
CA ILE A 86 -8.03 9.52 -4.89
C ILE A 86 -7.93 8.01 -5.06
N VAL A 87 -7.01 7.53 -5.92
CA VAL A 87 -6.80 6.09 -6.10
C VAL A 87 -6.26 5.44 -4.82
N GLY A 88 -5.42 6.18 -4.08
CA GLY A 88 -4.93 5.81 -2.75
C GLY A 88 -6.06 5.54 -1.74
N CYS A 89 -7.11 6.35 -1.77
CA CYS A 89 -8.32 6.20 -0.96
C CYS A 89 -9.16 4.99 -1.40
N VAL A 90 -9.37 4.80 -2.71
CA VAL A 90 -10.10 3.62 -3.23
C VAL A 90 -9.40 2.33 -2.80
N GLY A 91 -8.07 2.26 -2.95
CA GLY A 91 -7.29 1.12 -2.49
C GLY A 91 -7.37 0.92 -0.98
N ALA A 92 -7.42 1.99 -0.18
CA ALA A 92 -7.58 1.90 1.27
C ALA A 92 -8.94 1.30 1.66
N VAL A 93 -10.03 1.72 0.99
CA VAL A 93 -11.37 1.15 1.22
C VAL A 93 -11.38 -0.35 0.91
N LEU A 94 -10.79 -0.77 -0.20
CA LEU A 94 -10.69 -2.20 -0.56
C LEU A 94 -9.93 -3.00 0.52
N ILE A 95 -8.81 -2.47 1.01
CA ILE A 95 -8.02 -3.11 2.07
C ILE A 95 -8.82 -3.22 3.37
N ILE A 96 -9.52 -2.16 3.78
CA ILE A 96 -10.34 -2.15 5.00
C ILE A 96 -11.46 -3.19 4.91
N VAL A 97 -12.21 -3.21 3.81
CA VAL A 97 -13.28 -4.19 3.58
C VAL A 97 -12.72 -5.61 3.64
N ALA A 98 -11.61 -5.88 2.96
CA ALA A 98 -10.98 -7.19 2.99
C ALA A 98 -10.43 -7.56 4.37
N ALA A 99 -9.89 -6.60 5.13
CA ALA A 99 -9.37 -6.81 6.47
C ALA A 99 -10.47 -7.21 7.46
N ILE A 100 -11.66 -6.62 7.35
CA ILE A 100 -12.83 -6.96 8.18
C ILE A 100 -13.45 -8.28 7.72
N ALA A 101 -13.53 -8.53 6.41
CA ALA A 101 -14.17 -9.73 5.88
C ALA A 101 -13.33 -11.01 6.05
N THR A 102 -12.00 -10.91 6.04
CA THR A 102 -11.09 -12.05 6.22
C THR A 102 -11.32 -12.84 7.53
N PRO A 103 -11.42 -12.23 8.73
CA PRO A 103 -11.70 -12.97 9.96
C PRO A 103 -13.13 -13.54 10.01
N ILE A 104 -14.11 -12.88 9.37
CA ILE A 104 -15.50 -13.33 9.30
C ILE A 104 -15.65 -14.56 8.38
N ALA A 105 -14.81 -14.66 7.35
CA ALA A 105 -14.82 -15.76 6.40
C ALA A 105 -14.52 -17.11 7.10
N LYS A 106 -15.45 -18.06 6.94
CA LYS A 106 -15.38 -19.40 7.55
C LYS A 106 -14.53 -20.40 6.76
N THR A 107 -14.35 -20.20 5.46
CA THR A 107 -13.63 -21.13 4.58
C THR A 107 -12.26 -20.57 4.18
N GLN A 108 -11.27 -21.45 4.00
CA GLN A 108 -9.95 -21.04 3.51
C GLN A 108 -10.02 -20.45 2.10
N HIS A 109 -10.88 -20.98 1.23
CA HIS A 109 -11.13 -20.44 -0.10
C HIS A 109 -11.68 -19.01 -0.07
N SER A 110 -12.61 -18.69 0.83
CA SER A 110 -13.09 -17.31 0.98
C SER A 110 -12.00 -16.38 1.50
N ARG A 111 -11.17 -16.84 2.45
CA ARG A 111 -10.01 -16.08 2.95
C ARG A 111 -8.96 -15.84 1.87
N GLU A 112 -8.75 -16.79 0.96
CA GLU A 112 -7.91 -16.62 -0.23
C GLU A 112 -8.44 -15.51 -1.15
N VAL A 113 -9.75 -15.49 -1.42
CA VAL A 113 -10.36 -14.41 -2.22
C VAL A 113 -10.17 -13.04 -1.56
N TRP A 114 -10.40 -12.94 -0.24
CA TRP A 114 -10.17 -11.69 0.50
C TRP A 114 -8.70 -11.28 0.55
N PHE A 115 -7.77 -12.25 0.61
CA PHE A 115 -6.35 -11.97 0.43
C PHE A 115 -6.08 -11.34 -0.92
N TYR A 116 -6.66 -11.86 -2.01
CA TYR A 116 -6.48 -11.28 -3.34
C TYR A 116 -7.07 -9.87 -3.44
N VAL A 117 -8.27 -9.63 -2.90
CA VAL A 117 -8.85 -8.27 -2.85
C VAL A 117 -7.94 -7.30 -2.11
N MET A 118 -7.42 -7.71 -0.95
CA MET A 118 -6.49 -6.89 -0.16
C MET A 118 -5.18 -6.62 -0.92
N SER A 119 -4.61 -7.65 -1.54
CA SER A 119 -3.39 -7.55 -2.34
C SER A 119 -3.59 -6.65 -3.56
N GLY A 120 -4.74 -6.74 -4.22
CA GLY A 120 -5.11 -5.87 -5.35
C GLY A 120 -5.21 -4.41 -4.93
N GLY A 121 -5.84 -4.12 -3.79
CA GLY A 121 -5.87 -2.79 -3.21
C GLY A 121 -4.46 -2.25 -2.91
N ALA A 122 -3.58 -3.09 -2.33
CA ALA A 122 -2.20 -2.70 -2.04
C ALA A 122 -1.38 -2.43 -3.31
N VAL A 123 -1.46 -3.32 -4.31
CA VAL A 123 -0.77 -3.17 -5.60
C VAL A 123 -1.27 -1.94 -6.36
N LEU A 124 -2.59 -1.70 -6.39
CA LEU A 124 -3.16 -0.51 -7.01
C LEU A 124 -2.57 0.77 -6.42
N LYS A 125 -2.50 0.86 -5.07
CA LYS A 125 -1.88 2.00 -4.39
C LYS A 125 -0.43 2.19 -4.79
N ILE A 126 0.36 1.11 -4.76
CA ILE A 126 1.79 1.15 -5.07
C ILE A 126 2.01 1.59 -6.52
N VAL A 127 1.34 0.95 -7.47
CA VAL A 127 1.51 1.22 -8.89
C VAL A 127 1.14 2.66 -9.22
N THR A 128 0.02 3.17 -8.71
CA THR A 128 -0.37 4.57 -8.97
C THR A 128 0.64 5.56 -8.38
N MET A 129 1.10 5.34 -7.15
CA MET A 129 2.07 6.23 -6.51
C MET A 129 3.42 6.22 -7.25
N GLU A 130 3.95 5.04 -7.59
CA GLU A 130 5.22 4.94 -8.32
C GLU A 130 5.12 5.54 -9.73
N ILE A 131 4.03 5.28 -10.46
CA ILE A 131 3.81 5.89 -11.79
C ILE A 131 3.78 7.41 -11.68
N SER A 132 3.05 7.95 -10.68
CA SER A 132 2.97 9.40 -10.51
C SER A 132 4.30 10.02 -10.11
N ARG A 133 5.15 9.33 -9.33
CA ARG A 133 6.52 9.79 -9.03
C ARG A 133 7.47 9.80 -10.24
N VAL A 134 7.16 9.02 -11.28
CA VAL A 134 7.97 9.00 -12.52
C VAL A 134 7.51 10.08 -13.50
N ILE A 135 6.20 10.40 -13.50
CA ILE A 135 5.59 11.33 -14.45
C ILE A 135 5.64 12.78 -13.97
N PHE A 136 5.48 13.02 -12.67
CA PHE A 136 5.44 14.34 -12.03
C PHE A 136 6.71 14.60 -11.22
#